data_AF-A0A4P2PXV4-F1
#
_entry.id   AF-A0A4P2PXV4-F1
#
_cell.length_a   1.000
_cell.length_b   1.000
_cell.length_c   1.000
_cell.angle_alpha   90.00
_cell.angle_beta   90.00
_cell.angle_gamma   90.00
#
_symmetry.space_group_name_H-M   'P 1'
#
loop_
_entity.id
_entity.type
_entity.pdbx_description
1 polymer ?
#
loop_
_entity_poly.entity_id
_entity_poly.type
_entity_poly.pdbx_seq_one_letter_code
_entity_poly.pdbx_strand_id
1 'polypeptide(L)'
;MVRTTSHLASCVLAASLLSGCRVTIQSGSTPQEAAPPPPPPPAKTASPTRKPAKPDEKPVTRKPPKWRLPASNAPRITAPNAFGGGKGGAFRGLAYVIPEGSKKLPSFDGLVPFAALYTDRFEVKPQEFSGGFPGALMQNDWFAIRFEGEFKVPSEGVFQFRLTSDDGAILYIDDKRVVTNDGVHTAKSADGEARLSEGMHRLRLDYFQAQRGTVALIVLMGQKGKLEPLVGSR
;
A
#
# COMPACT_ATOMS: atom_id res chain seq x y z
N MET A 1 14.72 59.66 38.45
CA MET A 1 13.38 60.31 38.45
C MET A 1 12.44 59.40 37.66
N VAL A 2 11.99 58.30 38.26
CA VAL A 2 10.65 58.10 38.85
C VAL A 2 9.52 58.51 37.90
N ARG A 3 8.82 57.53 37.33
CA ARG A 3 7.39 57.30 37.61
C ARG A 3 6.92 55.97 37.00
N THR A 4 6.67 55.04 37.90
CA THR A 4 5.78 53.89 37.80
C THR A 4 4.34 54.35 37.55
N THR A 5 3.59 53.60 36.74
CA THR A 5 2.13 53.45 36.91
C THR A 5 1.72 52.03 36.56
N SER A 6 1.27 51.34 37.60
CA SER A 6 0.52 50.10 37.59
C SER A 6 -0.95 50.38 37.26
N HIS A 7 -1.60 49.50 36.51
CA HIS A 7 -3.06 49.38 36.57
C HIS A 7 -3.47 47.92 36.75
N LEU A 8 -4.13 47.71 37.88
CA LEU A 8 -4.83 46.51 38.30
C LEU A 8 -6.02 46.26 37.37
N ALA A 9 -6.20 45.02 36.93
CA ALA A 9 -7.47 44.53 36.41
C ALA A 9 -8.13 43.67 37.50
N SER A 10 -9.30 44.12 37.94
CA SER A 10 -10.12 43.55 38.99
C SER A 10 -10.61 42.13 38.67
N CYS A 11 -10.62 41.33 39.74
CA CYS A 11 -11.40 40.12 39.90
C CYS A 11 -12.88 40.32 39.51
N VAL A 12 -13.42 39.37 38.74
CA VAL A 12 -14.85 39.06 38.74
C VAL A 12 -14.99 37.65 39.31
N LEU A 13 -15.47 37.57 40.55
CA LEU A 13 -16.04 36.34 41.11
C LEU A 13 -17.40 36.11 40.43
N ALA A 14 -17.59 34.93 39.86
CA ALA A 14 -18.91 34.37 39.61
C ALA A 14 -18.94 32.95 40.20
N ALA A 15 -19.50 32.85 41.41
CA ALA A 15 -19.92 31.60 42.02
C ALA A 15 -21.33 31.27 41.51
N SER A 16 -21.57 30.04 41.05
CA SER A 16 -22.92 29.51 40.81
C SER A 16 -22.91 27.97 40.86
N LEU A 17 -23.18 27.47 42.07
CA LEU A 17 -24.04 26.32 42.40
C LEU A 17 -23.89 25.02 41.59
N LEU A 18 -23.10 24.09 42.14
CA LEU A 18 -23.23 22.64 41.89
C LEU A 18 -24.53 22.15 42.53
N SER A 19 -25.60 22.01 41.74
CA SER A 19 -26.82 21.34 42.18
C SER A 19 -26.78 19.86 41.77
N GLY A 20 -26.85 18.98 42.77
CA GLY A 20 -26.70 17.55 42.62
C GLY A 20 -27.87 16.89 41.90
N CYS A 21 -27.54 15.99 40.98
CA CYS A 21 -28.48 14.97 40.53
C CYS A 21 -28.52 13.84 41.56
N ARG A 22 -29.58 13.82 42.37
CA ARG A 22 -30.00 12.65 43.15
C ARG A 22 -30.53 11.59 42.17
N VAL A 23 -29.87 10.44 42.11
CA VAL A 23 -30.43 9.23 41.49
C VAL A 23 -31.26 8.53 42.56
N THR A 24 -32.58 8.50 42.35
CA THR A 24 -33.51 7.73 43.18
C THR A 24 -33.53 6.29 42.68
N ILE A 25 -32.99 5.36 43.47
CA ILE A 25 -33.14 3.92 43.23
C ILE A 25 -34.52 3.52 43.78
N GLN A 26 -35.46 3.23 42.89
CA GLN A 26 -36.69 2.52 43.29
C GLN A 26 -36.35 1.05 43.54
N SER A 27 -36.44 0.67 44.81
CA SER A 27 -36.49 -0.72 45.25
C SER A 27 -37.90 -1.25 44.98
N GLY A 28 -38.02 -2.36 44.25
CA GLY A 28 -39.30 -2.98 43.97
C GLY A 28 -39.18 -4.35 43.28
N SER A 29 -39.78 -5.35 43.91
CA SER A 29 -40.10 -6.71 43.46
C SER A 29 -38.95 -7.71 43.22
N THR A 30 -38.76 -8.55 44.24
CA THR A 30 -38.49 -10.00 44.25
C THR A 30 -38.30 -10.68 42.88
N PRO A 31 -37.19 -11.39 42.63
CA PRO A 31 -37.12 -12.33 41.52
C PRO A 31 -38.04 -13.53 41.80
N GLN A 32 -39.09 -13.66 40.99
CA GLN A 32 -39.90 -14.86 40.90
C GLN A 32 -39.05 -15.95 40.21
N GLU A 33 -38.91 -17.08 40.89
CA GLU A 33 -38.25 -18.29 40.40
C GLU A 33 -38.89 -18.74 39.07
N ALA A 34 -38.13 -18.62 37.98
CA ALA A 34 -38.56 -19.06 36.66
C ALA A 34 -38.46 -20.59 36.60
N ALA A 35 -39.58 -21.25 36.27
CA ALA A 35 -39.63 -22.69 36.03
C ALA A 35 -38.62 -23.11 34.93
N PRO A 36 -38.05 -24.32 35.00
CA PRO A 36 -37.08 -24.79 34.01
C PRO A 36 -37.71 -24.92 32.61
N PRO A 37 -36.93 -24.72 31.53
CA PRO A 37 -37.44 -24.81 30.16
C PRO A 37 -37.89 -26.24 29.83
N PRO A 38 -38.87 -26.42 28.94
CA PRO A 38 -39.31 -27.74 28.49
C PRO A 38 -38.18 -28.46 27.72
N PRO A 39 -38.16 -29.81 27.73
CA PRO A 39 -37.16 -30.58 27.01
C PRO A 39 -37.28 -30.36 25.49
N PRO A 40 -36.15 -30.44 24.75
CA PRO A 40 -36.15 -30.28 23.30
C PRO A 40 -36.97 -31.40 22.62
N PRO A 41 -37.61 -31.11 21.47
CA PRO A 41 -38.36 -32.11 20.72
C PRO A 41 -37.43 -33.22 20.20
N PRO A 42 -37.96 -34.45 20.01
CA PRO A 42 -37.16 -35.60 19.59
C PRO A 42 -36.53 -35.37 18.21
N ALA A 43 -35.26 -35.79 18.10
CA ALA A 43 -34.47 -35.70 16.88
C ALA A 43 -35.17 -36.44 15.73
N LYS A 44 -35.43 -35.72 14.63
CA LYS A 44 -35.82 -36.34 13.35
C LYS A 44 -34.57 -36.72 12.58
N THR A 45 -34.50 -38.01 12.27
CA THR A 45 -33.46 -38.71 11.53
C THR A 45 -33.38 -38.25 10.06
N ALA A 46 -32.16 -38.01 9.59
CA ALA A 46 -31.59 -38.12 8.23
C ALA A 46 -32.20 -37.37 7.01
N SER A 47 -31.38 -36.40 6.54
CA SER A 47 -31.04 -35.88 5.19
C SER A 47 -31.80 -36.31 3.92
N PRO A 48 -31.92 -35.36 2.96
CA PRO A 48 -31.58 -35.60 1.56
C PRO A 48 -30.22 -34.97 1.19
N THR A 49 -29.49 -35.72 0.38
CA THR A 49 -28.14 -35.51 -0.17
C THR A 49 -27.81 -34.09 -0.65
N ARG A 50 -26.89 -33.43 0.06
CA ARG A 50 -26.10 -32.30 -0.46
C ARG A 50 -24.99 -32.88 -1.35
N LYS A 51 -24.93 -32.42 -2.61
CA LYS A 51 -23.80 -32.69 -3.53
C LYS A 51 -22.49 -32.35 -2.81
N PRO A 52 -21.45 -33.21 -2.86
CA PRO A 52 -20.20 -32.95 -2.14
C PRO A 52 -19.62 -31.59 -2.55
N ALA A 53 -19.25 -30.77 -1.57
CA ALA A 53 -18.37 -29.64 -1.83
C ALA A 53 -17.09 -30.18 -2.49
N LYS A 54 -16.59 -29.47 -3.52
CA LYS A 54 -15.26 -29.74 -4.07
C LYS A 54 -14.26 -29.77 -2.89
N PRO A 55 -13.39 -30.78 -2.79
CA PRO A 55 -12.34 -30.76 -1.77
C PRO A 55 -11.58 -29.44 -1.87
N ASP A 56 -11.27 -28.83 -0.73
CA ASP A 56 -10.40 -27.65 -0.68
C ASP A 56 -9.18 -27.93 -1.56
N GLU A 57 -9.02 -27.10 -2.59
CA GLU A 57 -7.92 -27.24 -3.53
C GLU A 57 -6.65 -27.09 -2.71
N LYS A 58 -5.89 -28.20 -2.59
CA LYS A 58 -4.60 -28.22 -1.89
C LYS A 58 -3.82 -26.98 -2.31
N PRO A 59 -3.16 -26.25 -1.39
CA PRO A 59 -2.40 -25.06 -1.74
C PRO A 59 -1.52 -25.40 -2.92
N VAL A 60 -1.81 -24.80 -4.08
CA VAL A 60 -0.98 -24.96 -5.27
C VAL A 60 0.39 -24.54 -4.81
N THR A 61 1.32 -25.49 -4.74
CA THR A 61 2.71 -25.21 -4.37
C THR A 61 3.28 -24.34 -5.49
N ARG A 62 3.04 -23.03 -5.41
CA ARG A 62 3.59 -22.05 -6.32
C ARG A 62 5.10 -22.24 -6.25
N LYS A 63 5.73 -22.54 -7.39
CA LYS A 63 7.19 -22.53 -7.48
C LYS A 63 7.68 -21.23 -6.84
N PRO A 64 8.76 -21.27 -6.04
CA PRO A 64 9.29 -20.06 -5.46
C PRO A 64 9.50 -19.06 -6.60
N PRO A 65 9.14 -17.79 -6.37
CA PRO A 65 9.31 -16.73 -7.35
C PRO A 65 10.64 -16.80 -8.07
N LYS A 66 10.64 -16.55 -9.38
CA LYS A 66 11.91 -16.43 -10.11
C LYS A 66 12.70 -15.22 -9.61
N TRP A 67 12.01 -14.22 -9.08
CA TRP A 67 12.59 -13.02 -8.51
C TRP A 67 12.04 -12.77 -7.11
N ARG A 68 12.96 -12.56 -6.17
CA ARG A 68 12.68 -11.91 -4.89
C ARG A 68 13.71 -10.83 -4.68
N LEU A 69 13.32 -9.74 -4.01
CA LEU A 69 14.28 -8.79 -3.50
C LEU A 69 15.30 -9.53 -2.61
N PRO A 70 16.61 -9.26 -2.79
CA PRO A 70 17.61 -9.84 -1.92
C PRO A 70 17.38 -9.40 -0.48
N ALA A 71 17.79 -10.26 0.46
CA ALA A 71 18.01 -9.82 1.83
C ALA A 71 18.99 -8.63 1.79
N SER A 72 18.65 -7.55 2.47
CA SER A 72 19.39 -6.30 2.35
C SER A 72 19.26 -5.49 3.63
N ASN A 73 20.41 -4.96 4.07
CA ASN A 73 20.54 -4.02 5.18
C ASN A 73 20.47 -2.56 4.69
N ALA A 74 19.98 -2.32 3.46
CA ALA A 74 19.86 -0.97 2.92
C ALA A 74 19.04 -0.09 3.87
N PRO A 75 19.54 1.12 4.17
CA PRO A 75 18.88 2.01 5.11
C PRO A 75 17.48 2.36 4.60
N ARG A 76 16.53 2.30 5.52
CA ARG A 76 15.14 2.61 5.22
C ARG A 76 14.91 4.11 5.15
N ILE A 77 14.18 4.56 4.14
CA ILE A 77 13.69 5.92 4.07
C ILE A 77 12.56 6.11 5.10
N THR A 78 12.78 7.03 6.04
CA THR A 78 11.85 7.30 7.15
C THR A 78 11.16 8.66 7.05
N ALA A 79 11.69 9.58 6.23
CA ALA A 79 11.07 10.88 5.98
C ALA A 79 9.64 10.72 5.43
N PRO A 80 8.67 11.57 5.81
CA PRO A 80 7.28 11.48 5.35
C PRO A 80 7.16 11.96 3.90
N ASN A 81 7.14 11.03 2.96
CA ASN A 81 7.00 11.23 1.52
C ASN A 81 6.19 10.08 0.89
N ALA A 82 6.05 10.07 -0.45
CA ALA A 82 5.27 9.05 -1.18
C ALA A 82 5.84 7.62 -1.07
N PHE A 83 7.07 7.46 -0.59
CA PHE A 83 7.82 6.21 -0.55
C PHE A 83 8.46 5.93 0.83
N GLY A 84 7.99 6.61 1.87
CA GLY A 84 8.55 6.54 3.21
C GLY A 84 7.79 7.43 4.18
N GLY A 85 7.80 7.05 5.44
CA GLY A 85 7.18 7.81 6.55
C GLY A 85 7.35 7.08 7.88
N GLY A 86 8.37 6.22 7.96
CA GLY A 86 8.62 5.27 9.05
C GLY A 86 7.70 4.05 9.09
N LYS A 87 6.53 4.08 8.44
CA LYS A 87 5.58 2.96 8.34
C LYS A 87 5.82 2.12 7.09
N GLY A 88 5.51 0.81 7.18
CA GLY A 88 5.70 -0.14 6.06
C GLY A 88 4.87 0.26 4.83
N GLY A 89 4.91 -0.56 3.79
CA GLY A 89 4.16 -0.41 2.55
C GLY A 89 3.83 -1.79 2.00
N ALA A 90 2.73 -1.91 1.26
CA ALA A 90 2.42 -3.14 0.53
C ALA A 90 3.52 -3.50 -0.48
N PHE A 91 4.19 -2.49 -1.03
CA PHE A 91 5.36 -2.64 -1.88
C PHE A 91 6.62 -2.18 -1.15
N ARG A 92 7.64 -3.03 -1.15
CA ARG A 92 8.99 -2.69 -0.73
C ARG A 92 9.84 -2.42 -1.98
N GLY A 93 10.55 -1.30 -1.99
CA GLY A 93 11.52 -0.94 -3.03
C GLY A 93 12.95 -1.05 -2.52
N LEU A 94 13.87 -1.53 -3.35
CA LEU A 94 15.31 -1.36 -3.16
C LEU A 94 15.85 -0.46 -4.26
N ALA A 95 16.56 0.61 -3.88
CA ALA A 95 17.21 1.53 -4.82
C ALA A 95 18.69 1.22 -4.97
N TYR A 96 19.18 1.34 -6.20
CA TYR A 96 20.52 0.97 -6.64
C TYR A 96 21.11 2.09 -7.47
N VAL A 97 22.42 2.31 -7.36
CA VAL A 97 23.16 3.08 -8.36
C VAL A 97 23.35 2.19 -9.57
N ILE A 98 23.12 2.72 -10.77
CA ILE A 98 23.31 2.00 -12.03
C ILE A 98 24.46 2.62 -12.83
N PRO A 99 25.01 1.90 -13.84
CA PRO A 99 26.06 2.44 -14.69
C PRO A 99 25.65 3.74 -15.36
N GLU A 100 26.54 4.73 -15.33
CA GLU A 100 26.35 5.98 -16.06
C GLU A 100 26.17 5.73 -17.55
N GLY A 101 25.33 6.54 -18.20
CA GLY A 101 25.03 6.39 -19.62
C GLY A 101 24.03 5.27 -19.95
N SER A 102 23.51 4.55 -18.95
CA SER A 102 22.45 3.54 -19.13
C SER A 102 21.28 4.09 -19.97
N LYS A 103 21.02 3.45 -21.12
CA LYS A 103 19.94 3.87 -22.03
C LYS A 103 18.61 3.17 -21.80
N LYS A 104 18.59 2.20 -20.87
CA LYS A 104 17.46 1.37 -20.48
C LYS A 104 17.79 0.72 -19.12
N LEU A 105 16.81 0.06 -18.50
CA LEU A 105 17.00 -0.71 -17.27
C LEU A 105 18.14 -1.74 -17.42
N PRO A 106 19.23 -1.63 -16.62
CA PRO A 106 20.29 -2.61 -16.61
C PRO A 106 19.91 -3.83 -15.76
N SER A 107 20.77 -4.86 -15.76
CA SER A 107 20.64 -5.93 -14.76
C SER A 107 20.91 -5.37 -13.37
N PHE A 108 20.18 -5.89 -12.38
CA PHE A 108 20.42 -5.60 -10.96
C PHE A 108 21.45 -6.57 -10.35
N ASP A 109 21.94 -7.55 -11.12
CA ASP A 109 22.87 -8.56 -10.63
C ASP A 109 24.19 -7.92 -10.20
N GLY A 110 24.64 -8.24 -8.99
CA GLY A 110 25.85 -7.69 -8.41
C GLY A 110 25.71 -6.24 -7.90
N LEU A 111 24.57 -5.58 -8.11
CA LEU A 111 24.34 -4.23 -7.56
C LEU A 111 23.99 -4.31 -6.07
N VAL A 112 24.56 -3.38 -5.30
CA VAL A 112 24.28 -3.23 -3.87
C VAL A 112 23.23 -2.13 -3.68
N PRO A 113 22.11 -2.42 -3.01
CA PRO A 113 21.09 -1.40 -2.78
C PRO A 113 21.56 -0.40 -1.72
N PHE A 114 21.37 0.89 -1.98
CA PHE A 114 21.76 1.97 -1.06
C PHE A 114 20.58 2.52 -0.24
N ALA A 115 19.34 2.20 -0.61
CA ALA A 115 18.15 2.60 0.14
C ALA A 115 17.01 1.59 0.02
N ALA A 116 16.15 1.55 1.04
CA ALA A 116 14.90 0.79 1.06
C ALA A 116 13.69 1.73 1.18
N LEU A 117 12.74 1.57 0.27
CA LEU A 117 11.54 2.38 0.11
C LEU A 117 10.29 1.56 0.39
N TYR A 118 9.19 2.21 0.76
CA TYR A 118 7.91 1.56 1.00
C TYR A 118 6.75 2.40 0.49
N THR A 119 5.82 1.79 -0.24
CA THR A 119 4.60 2.47 -0.66
C THR A 119 3.43 1.49 -0.80
N ASP A 120 2.21 2.00 -0.75
CA ASP A 120 1.02 1.20 -1.03
C ASP A 120 0.53 1.35 -2.47
N ARG A 121 1.05 2.34 -3.22
CA ARG A 121 0.63 2.64 -4.60
C ARG A 121 1.65 3.52 -5.31
N PHE A 122 1.60 3.57 -6.64
CA PHE A 122 2.50 4.37 -7.45
C PHE A 122 1.73 5.53 -8.09
N GLU A 123 1.90 6.74 -7.56
CA GLU A 123 1.20 7.96 -8.00
C GLU A 123 2.15 9.17 -8.10
N VAL A 124 3.38 8.96 -8.57
CA VAL A 124 4.31 10.05 -8.86
C VAL A 124 3.91 10.68 -10.18
N LYS A 125 3.16 11.78 -10.09
CA LYS A 125 2.81 12.60 -11.26
C LYS A 125 4.06 13.20 -11.90
N PRO A 126 4.05 13.42 -13.23
CA PRO A 126 5.12 14.14 -13.91
C PRO A 126 5.43 15.45 -13.19
N GLN A 127 6.68 15.62 -12.78
CA GLN A 127 7.14 16.79 -12.05
C GLN A 127 8.64 16.98 -12.24
N GLU A 128 9.09 18.21 -12.02
CA GLU A 128 10.52 18.52 -11.93
C GLU A 128 11.17 17.78 -10.76
N PHE A 129 12.42 17.37 -10.97
CA PHE A 129 13.23 16.70 -9.96
C PHE A 129 13.71 17.72 -8.92
N SER A 130 12.80 18.15 -8.05
CA SER A 130 12.99 19.24 -7.06
C SER A 130 13.53 18.78 -5.70
N GLY A 131 13.98 17.52 -5.58
CA GLY A 131 14.56 17.00 -4.34
C GLY A 131 14.60 15.48 -4.21
N GLY A 132 14.65 14.74 -5.31
CA GLY A 132 14.68 13.27 -5.28
C GLY A 132 13.59 12.60 -6.09
N PHE A 133 13.66 11.27 -6.16
CA PHE A 133 12.48 10.45 -6.40
C PHE A 133 11.51 10.71 -5.23
N PRO A 134 10.41 11.43 -5.45
CA PRO A 134 10.03 12.65 -4.73
C PRO A 134 10.31 12.65 -3.23
N GLY A 135 11.47 13.21 -2.86
CA GLY A 135 11.91 13.38 -1.47
C GLY A 135 12.41 12.10 -0.77
N ALA A 136 12.46 10.96 -1.47
CA ALA A 136 12.89 9.68 -0.92
C ALA A 136 14.38 9.39 -1.17
N LEU A 137 14.95 9.87 -2.28
CA LEU A 137 16.34 9.63 -2.66
C LEU A 137 17.05 10.95 -2.93
N MET A 138 18.28 11.11 -2.46
CA MET A 138 19.13 12.25 -2.83
C MET A 138 19.76 12.06 -4.22
N GLN A 139 19.93 10.82 -4.66
CA GLN A 139 20.41 10.47 -5.98
C GLN A 139 19.39 10.95 -7.03
N ASN A 140 19.84 11.78 -7.97
CA ASN A 140 18.97 12.44 -8.95
C ASN A 140 19.16 12.00 -10.40
N ASP A 141 20.18 11.17 -10.64
CA ASP A 141 20.48 10.53 -11.91
C ASP A 141 21.01 9.12 -11.66
N TRP A 142 21.04 8.29 -12.70
CA TRP A 142 21.66 6.97 -12.73
C TRP A 142 21.31 6.10 -11.52
N PHE A 143 20.01 6.00 -11.23
CA PHE A 143 19.50 5.08 -10.24
C PHE A 143 18.40 4.20 -10.80
N ALA A 144 18.25 3.02 -10.21
CA ALA A 144 17.13 2.13 -10.46
C ALA A 144 16.48 1.69 -9.16
N ILE A 145 15.18 1.43 -9.19
CA ILE A 145 14.43 0.90 -8.07
C ILE A 145 13.70 -0.36 -8.50
N ARG A 146 13.87 -1.44 -7.75
CA ARG A 146 13.03 -2.63 -7.88
C ARG A 146 12.05 -2.66 -6.72
N PHE A 147 10.76 -2.56 -7.04
CA PHE A 147 9.67 -2.76 -6.10
C PHE A 147 9.13 -4.18 -6.20
N GLU A 148 8.81 -4.77 -5.04
CA GLU A 148 8.07 -6.02 -4.93
C GLU A 148 7.01 -5.94 -3.84
N GLY A 149 5.90 -6.63 -4.07
CA GLY A 149 4.80 -6.77 -3.11
C GLY A 149 3.63 -7.51 -3.74
N GLU A 150 2.47 -7.41 -3.11
CA GLU A 150 1.27 -8.10 -3.57
C GLU A 150 0.07 -7.15 -3.65
N PHE A 151 -0.91 -7.53 -4.45
CA PHE A 151 -2.19 -6.86 -4.56
C PHE A 151 -3.31 -7.89 -4.73
N LYS A 152 -4.53 -7.52 -4.35
CA LYS A 152 -5.69 -8.40 -4.43
C LYS A 152 -6.50 -8.11 -5.69
N VAL A 153 -6.79 -9.17 -6.45
CA VAL A 153 -7.75 -9.16 -7.55
C VAL A 153 -9.11 -9.63 -7.02
N PRO A 154 -10.19 -8.83 -7.16
CA PRO A 154 -11.48 -9.14 -6.54
C PRO A 154 -12.29 -10.21 -7.28
N SER A 155 -12.00 -10.45 -8.55
CA SER A 155 -12.65 -11.47 -9.37
C SER A 155 -11.77 -11.84 -10.56
N GLU A 156 -11.86 -13.08 -11.02
CA GLU A 156 -11.14 -13.50 -12.23
C GLU A 156 -11.53 -12.62 -13.43
N GLY A 157 -10.54 -12.23 -14.24
CA GLY A 157 -10.79 -11.60 -15.52
C GLY A 157 -9.55 -11.10 -16.22
N VAL A 158 -9.77 -10.43 -17.36
CA VAL A 158 -8.72 -9.66 -18.04
C VAL A 158 -8.64 -8.28 -17.40
N PHE A 159 -7.45 -7.90 -16.97
CA PHE A 159 -7.13 -6.60 -16.41
C PHE A 159 -6.21 -5.85 -17.35
N GLN A 160 -6.53 -4.57 -17.57
CA GLN A 160 -5.71 -3.60 -18.25
C GLN A 160 -4.81 -2.91 -17.25
N PHE A 161 -3.57 -2.65 -17.67
CA PHE A 161 -2.55 -1.96 -16.90
C PHE A 161 -2.02 -0.79 -17.72
N ARG A 162 -1.84 0.35 -17.05
CA ARG A 162 -1.15 1.51 -17.60
C ARG A 162 0.03 1.86 -16.71
N LEU A 163 1.21 1.92 -17.30
CA LEU A 163 2.45 2.32 -16.66
C LEU A 163 2.89 3.66 -17.27
N THR A 164 2.88 4.71 -16.45
CA THR A 164 3.50 6.00 -16.82
C THR A 164 4.83 6.11 -16.09
N SER A 165 5.91 6.39 -16.81
CA SER A 165 7.22 6.60 -16.19
C SER A 165 8.05 7.66 -16.90
N ASP A 166 8.97 8.23 -16.12
CA ASP A 166 10.09 9.07 -16.55
C ASP A 166 11.28 8.75 -15.63
N ASP A 167 12.37 8.15 -16.09
CA ASP A 167 12.59 7.55 -17.42
C ASP A 167 11.82 6.22 -17.57
N GLY A 168 12.51 5.07 -17.62
CA GLY A 168 11.89 3.81 -18.01
C GLY A 168 11.43 2.94 -16.86
N ALA A 169 10.43 2.10 -17.13
CA ALA A 169 9.95 1.10 -16.19
C ALA A 169 9.41 -0.16 -16.87
N ILE A 170 9.43 -1.28 -16.14
CA ILE A 170 8.87 -2.56 -16.58
C ILE A 170 8.04 -3.17 -15.45
N LEU A 171 6.78 -3.45 -15.74
CA LEU A 171 5.82 -4.07 -14.83
C LEU A 171 5.74 -5.58 -15.07
N TYR A 172 5.83 -6.34 -13.99
CA TYR A 172 5.62 -7.78 -13.97
C TYR A 172 4.53 -8.17 -12.98
N ILE A 173 3.66 -9.09 -13.39
CA ILE A 173 2.62 -9.70 -12.55
C ILE A 173 2.82 -11.21 -12.59
N ASP A 174 2.92 -11.86 -11.44
CA ASP A 174 3.16 -13.31 -11.30
C ASP A 174 4.27 -13.84 -12.23
N ASP A 175 5.47 -13.26 -12.12
CA ASP A 175 6.64 -13.65 -12.92
C ASP A 175 6.55 -13.38 -14.43
N LYS A 176 5.44 -12.80 -14.91
CA LYS A 176 5.23 -12.44 -16.32
C LYS A 176 5.34 -10.93 -16.53
N ARG A 177 6.06 -10.54 -17.58
CA ARG A 177 6.16 -9.13 -18.00
C ARG A 177 4.84 -8.70 -18.65
N VAL A 178 4.18 -7.69 -18.08
CA VAL A 178 2.87 -7.21 -18.53
C VAL A 178 2.99 -5.89 -19.30
N VAL A 179 3.81 -4.95 -18.81
CA VAL A 179 4.02 -3.65 -19.47
C VAL A 179 5.51 -3.37 -19.58
N THR A 180 5.95 -2.86 -20.73
CA THR A 180 7.32 -2.38 -20.96
C THR A 180 7.25 -0.93 -21.41
N ASN A 181 7.67 -0.02 -20.53
CA ASN A 181 7.88 1.40 -20.84
C ASN A 181 9.36 1.72 -20.61
N ASP A 182 10.26 0.92 -21.18
CA ASP A 182 11.71 1.01 -20.91
C ASP A 182 12.39 1.97 -21.90
N GLY A 183 13.60 2.39 -21.54
CA GLY A 183 14.40 3.35 -22.28
C GLY A 183 14.41 4.74 -21.67
N VAL A 184 15.31 5.60 -22.16
CA VAL A 184 15.35 7.02 -21.79
C VAL A 184 14.25 7.77 -22.52
N HIS A 185 13.41 8.47 -21.76
CA HIS A 185 12.32 9.29 -22.28
C HIS A 185 11.69 10.13 -21.16
N THR A 186 11.16 11.29 -21.52
CA THR A 186 10.26 12.03 -20.63
C THR A 186 8.99 11.23 -20.32
N ALA A 187 8.22 11.69 -19.34
CA ALA A 187 6.96 11.09 -18.93
C ALA A 187 6.07 10.67 -20.11
N LYS A 188 5.88 9.36 -20.28
CA LYS A 188 4.95 8.76 -21.25
C LYS A 188 4.33 7.49 -20.66
N SER A 189 3.22 7.06 -21.26
CA SER A 189 2.51 5.85 -20.85
C SER A 189 2.75 4.69 -21.82
N ALA A 190 2.81 3.47 -21.27
CA ALA A 190 2.62 2.24 -22.01
C ALA A 190 1.51 1.42 -21.35
N ASP A 191 0.79 0.67 -22.18
CA ASP A 191 -0.33 -0.17 -21.76
C ASP A 191 0.01 -1.66 -21.93
N GLY A 192 -0.68 -2.50 -21.17
CA GLY A 192 -0.61 -3.96 -21.30
C GLY A 192 -1.80 -4.62 -20.62
N GLU A 193 -1.95 -5.92 -20.83
CA GLU A 193 -3.07 -6.67 -20.27
C GLU A 193 -2.58 -8.01 -19.69
N ALA A 194 -3.28 -8.47 -18.64
CA ALA A 194 -3.07 -9.80 -18.09
C ALA A 194 -4.40 -10.42 -17.66
N ARG A 195 -4.56 -11.72 -17.89
CA ARG A 195 -5.64 -12.49 -17.29
C ARG A 195 -5.23 -12.95 -15.90
N LEU A 196 -5.98 -12.55 -14.89
CA LEU A 196 -5.70 -12.83 -13.48
C LEU A 196 -6.87 -13.61 -12.88
N SER A 197 -6.55 -14.54 -11.99
CA SER A 197 -7.51 -15.23 -11.12
C SER A 197 -8.01 -14.29 -10.02
N GLU A 198 -9.10 -14.64 -9.34
CA GLU A 198 -9.41 -14.00 -8.06
C GLU A 198 -8.32 -14.33 -7.03
N GLY A 199 -7.96 -13.36 -6.18
CA GLY A 199 -7.04 -13.57 -5.05
C GLY A 199 -5.77 -12.74 -5.11
N MET A 200 -4.72 -13.22 -4.46
CA MET A 200 -3.45 -12.50 -4.30
C MET A 200 -2.50 -12.73 -5.48
N HIS A 201 -2.03 -11.62 -6.04
CA HIS A 201 -1.09 -11.57 -7.15
C HIS A 201 0.17 -10.81 -6.75
N ARG A 202 1.31 -11.29 -7.26
CA ARG A 202 2.61 -10.66 -7.00
C ARG A 202 2.87 -9.60 -8.05
N LEU A 203 3.36 -8.45 -7.61
CA LEU A 203 3.80 -7.37 -8.46
C LEU A 203 5.31 -7.18 -8.29
N ARG A 204 6.02 -7.08 -9.42
CA ARG A 204 7.35 -6.49 -9.46
C ARG A 204 7.35 -5.33 -10.43
N LEU A 205 7.89 -4.20 -10.00
CA LEU A 205 8.06 -3.01 -10.81
C LEU A 205 9.52 -2.60 -10.79
N ASP A 206 10.16 -2.71 -11.94
CA ASP A 206 11.53 -2.23 -12.14
C ASP A 206 11.43 -0.84 -12.76
N TYR A 207 12.05 0.16 -12.15
CA TYR A 207 12.08 1.56 -12.62
C TYR A 207 13.53 2.03 -12.68
N PHE A 208 13.86 2.90 -13.64
CA PHE A 208 15.14 3.60 -13.64
C PHE A 208 15.00 5.07 -14.05
N GLN A 209 15.94 5.86 -13.53
CA GLN A 209 16.16 7.24 -13.91
C GLN A 209 17.55 7.35 -14.51
N ALA A 210 17.65 7.89 -15.73
CA ALA A 210 18.91 8.18 -16.37
C ALA A 210 19.42 9.55 -15.92
N GLN A 211 19.01 10.63 -16.58
CA GLN A 211 19.53 11.97 -16.29
C GLN A 211 18.55 12.73 -15.39
N ARG A 212 19.07 13.72 -14.67
CA ARG A 212 18.21 14.68 -13.95
C ARG A 212 17.28 15.42 -14.94
N GLY A 213 16.13 15.85 -14.44
CA GLY A 213 15.14 16.59 -15.21
C GLY A 213 13.78 16.42 -14.58
N THR A 214 12.95 15.57 -15.16
CA THR A 214 11.61 15.24 -14.68
C THR A 214 11.55 13.83 -14.11
N VAL A 215 10.50 13.54 -13.34
CA VAL A 215 10.24 12.20 -12.77
C VAL A 215 8.75 11.88 -12.85
N ALA A 216 8.44 10.63 -13.13
CA ALA A 216 7.08 10.09 -13.12
C ALA A 216 7.13 8.59 -12.80
N LEU A 217 6.16 8.12 -12.03
CA LEU A 217 5.90 6.69 -11.83
C LEU A 217 4.45 6.51 -11.37
N ILE A 218 3.59 6.09 -12.30
CA ILE A 218 2.18 5.80 -12.04
C ILE A 218 1.85 4.41 -12.54
N VAL A 219 1.18 3.62 -11.71
CA VAL A 219 0.63 2.32 -12.10
C VAL A 219 -0.88 2.35 -11.90
N LEU A 220 -1.61 2.23 -13.00
CA LEU A 220 -3.06 2.07 -12.99
C LEU A 220 -3.42 0.65 -13.41
N MET A 221 -4.52 0.14 -12.87
CA MET A 221 -5.12 -1.12 -13.29
C MET A 221 -6.64 -1.03 -13.34
N GLY A 222 -7.28 -1.89 -14.13
CA GLY A 222 -8.72 -2.03 -14.08
C GLY A 222 -9.27 -2.88 -15.22
N GLN A 223 -10.57 -2.78 -15.44
CA GLN A 223 -11.28 -3.57 -16.45
C GLN A 223 -12.25 -2.69 -17.23
N LYS A 224 -12.58 -3.12 -18.46
CA LYS A 224 -13.57 -2.44 -19.31
C LYS A 224 -13.25 -0.95 -19.53
N GLY A 225 -11.97 -0.61 -19.68
CA GLY A 225 -11.49 0.75 -19.94
C GLY A 225 -11.51 1.71 -18.74
N LYS A 226 -11.93 1.24 -17.55
CA LYS A 226 -11.86 2.03 -16.31
C LYS A 226 -10.60 1.66 -15.56
N LEU A 227 -9.62 2.57 -15.55
CA LEU A 227 -8.34 2.39 -14.86
C LEU A 227 -8.29 3.24 -13.60
N GLU A 228 -7.89 2.63 -12.49
CA GLU A 228 -7.70 3.27 -11.18
C GLU A 228 -6.28 3.00 -10.67
N PRO A 229 -5.77 3.79 -9.71
CA PRO A 229 -4.48 3.50 -9.09
C PRO A 229 -4.42 2.07 -8.55
N LEU A 230 -3.37 1.34 -8.91
CA LEU A 230 -3.12 0.02 -8.33
C LEU A 230 -2.73 0.20 -6.85
N VAL A 231 -3.52 -0.42 -5.97
CA VAL A 231 -3.28 -0.40 -4.52
C VAL A 231 -2.83 -1.79 -4.06
N GLY A 232 -1.69 -1.83 -3.40
CA GLY A 232 -1.14 -3.06 -2.83
C GLY A 232 -1.90 -3.54 -1.60
N SER A 233 -1.69 -4.79 -1.25
CA SER A 233 -2.26 -5.45 -0.08
C SER A 233 -1.15 -5.86 0.88
N ARG A 234 -1.43 -5.75 2.19
CA ARG A 234 -0.52 -6.11 3.29
C ARG A 234 -1.07 -7.29 4.07
#